data_AF-A0A0Q9Z3U5-F1
#
_entry.id   AF-A0A0Q9Z3U5-F1
#
_cell.length_a   1.000
_cell.length_b   1.000
_cell.length_c   1.000
_cell.angle_alpha   90.00
_cell.angle_beta   90.00
_cell.angle_gamma   90.00
#
_symmetry.space_group_name_H-M   'P 1'
#
loop_
_entity.id
_entity.type
_entity.pdbx_description
1 polymer ?
#
loop_
_entity_poly.entity_id
_entity_poly.type
_entity_poly.pdbx_seq_one_letter_code
_entity_poly.pdbx_strand_id
1 'polypeptide(L)'
;MMGVSGSGKTTIGKLLAEKLDLPFYDADDFHPPENVEKMKNGIPLEDKDRKGWLKVLAQNIIRWNKNGGAVLACSALKEKYRKQLTSIPEKELYWIFLQAEFQVILNRLKSRKGHYFKPEMLNSQFETLEEPTYGLRINVNTSEENILKEIMANLNLPEAEIGLIGLGVMGKSLALNLLSKGFKVSVFNRHVPGKEEGIAKDFVQENAEKFIFKGFDDLQDFVKSLQRPRKIILMVNAGAAVDTVIENLLPCLDKGDIITDGGNSHYKDTLRREQALQEQGVHLMGCGISGGEEGALKGPSVMPGGSVEAYKQLGPFLEKIAAKDKNGNPCCTHIGPDGAGHFVKMLHNGIEYGEMQLIAEIYHLLRFYTQINPEAIADLFEVWNREMKSYLLEISVDILRKKENEGFLIDKVLDAAKQKGTGGWSTNAALELGVPLDTITAAVLARNISGMKEIRIEASKLYNPSNNQEGKLDEIKEELFRAYKSASIINHAIGYDLLRVASSEYNWKLNLSEISRVWTNGCIIRSGLMEDLVEVFKDSDAHLLLDKNMISAIKQYQASLTNIVATSLQAGYSVPFLSAAANYLLNFTSAQNAANMIQAQRDYFGAHTYERNDKPRGEFFHTQWKSNN
;
A
#
# COMPACT_ATOMS: atom_id res chain seq x y z
N MET A 1 3.28 -35.77 18.99
CA MET A 1 2.20 -36.79 18.89
C MET A 1 2.53 -37.99 19.77
N MET A 2 1.61 -38.40 20.64
CA MET A 2 1.79 -39.50 21.59
C MET A 2 0.65 -40.51 21.56
N GLY A 3 0.88 -41.67 22.19
CA GLY A 3 -0.04 -42.79 22.26
C GLY A 3 0.72 -44.11 22.40
N VAL A 4 0.00 -45.20 22.68
CA VAL A 4 0.58 -46.54 22.76
C VAL A 4 1.11 -47.00 21.39
N SER A 5 1.99 -47.99 21.37
CA SER A 5 2.47 -48.64 20.16
C SER A 5 1.30 -49.23 19.39
N GLY A 6 1.26 -49.03 18.07
CA GLY A 6 0.12 -49.42 17.23
C GLY A 6 -1.01 -48.40 17.13
N SER A 7 -0.96 -47.26 17.86
CA SER A 7 -1.97 -46.18 17.73
C SER A 7 -1.88 -45.37 16.43
N GLY A 8 -0.89 -45.64 15.57
CA GLY A 8 -0.71 -44.95 14.29
C GLY A 8 0.18 -43.70 14.35
N LYS A 9 0.89 -43.45 15.46
CA LYS A 9 1.76 -42.26 15.64
C LYS A 9 2.68 -41.96 14.46
N THR A 10 3.40 -42.98 13.97
CA THR A 10 4.35 -42.80 12.86
C THR A 10 3.62 -42.46 11.56
N THR A 11 2.51 -43.13 11.27
CA THR A 11 1.74 -42.91 10.04
C THR A 11 1.07 -41.54 10.03
N ILE A 12 0.26 -41.24 11.06
CA ILE A 12 -0.42 -39.95 11.20
C ILE A 12 0.61 -38.83 11.37
N GLY A 13 1.72 -39.08 12.07
CA GLY A 13 2.80 -38.11 12.24
C GLY A 13 3.48 -37.73 10.94
N LYS A 14 3.73 -38.68 10.03
CA LYS A 14 4.26 -38.41 8.68
C LYS A 14 3.28 -37.60 7.84
N LEU A 15 2.01 -38.01 7.82
CA LEU A 15 0.96 -37.29 7.08
C LEU A 15 0.78 -35.85 7.61
N LEU A 16 0.84 -35.68 8.94
CA LEU A 16 0.76 -34.36 9.56
C LEU A 16 1.99 -33.50 9.25
N ALA A 17 3.18 -34.09 9.28
CA ALA A 17 4.42 -33.40 8.93
C ALA A 17 4.40 -32.91 7.49
N GLU A 18 3.96 -33.76 6.56
CA GLU A 18 3.76 -33.39 5.15
C GLU A 18 2.73 -32.27 5.01
N LYS A 19 1.60 -32.36 5.73
CA LYS A 19 0.54 -31.34 5.67
C LYS A 19 0.96 -29.98 6.23
N LEU A 20 1.83 -29.98 7.24
CA LEU A 20 2.36 -28.78 7.89
C LEU A 20 3.66 -28.28 7.24
N ASP A 21 4.21 -28.98 6.25
CA ASP A 21 5.52 -28.69 5.66
C ASP A 21 6.64 -28.65 6.73
N LEU A 22 6.63 -29.64 7.64
CA LEU A 22 7.59 -29.79 8.72
C LEU A 22 8.35 -31.11 8.61
N PRO A 23 9.59 -31.20 9.13
CA PRO A 23 10.29 -32.47 9.23
C PRO A 23 9.59 -33.41 10.23
N PHE A 24 9.54 -34.70 9.89
CA PHE A 24 9.06 -35.77 10.76
C PHE A 24 10.23 -36.48 11.45
N TYR A 25 10.09 -36.74 12.75
CA TYR A 25 11.00 -37.59 13.51
C TYR A 25 10.24 -38.65 14.30
N ASP A 26 10.73 -39.90 14.26
CA ASP A 26 10.24 -40.97 15.12
C ASP A 26 11.15 -41.08 16.34
N ALA A 27 10.58 -40.99 17.54
CA ALA A 27 11.35 -41.05 18.78
C ALA A 27 12.05 -42.41 18.97
N ASP A 28 11.53 -43.47 18.35
CA ASP A 28 12.12 -44.82 18.40
C ASP A 28 13.51 -44.85 17.73
N ASP A 29 13.79 -43.96 16.77
CA ASP A 29 15.09 -43.84 16.08
C ASP A 29 16.22 -43.31 16.97
N PHE A 30 15.88 -42.75 18.15
CA PHE A 30 16.83 -42.15 19.09
C PHE A 30 17.16 -43.04 20.28
N HIS A 31 16.63 -44.26 20.34
CA HIS A 31 16.95 -45.20 21.41
C HIS A 31 18.40 -45.71 21.32
N PRO A 32 19.12 -45.85 22.46
CA PRO A 32 20.42 -46.49 22.47
C PRO A 32 20.29 -47.99 22.13
N PRO A 33 21.34 -48.64 21.58
CA PRO A 33 21.30 -50.04 21.18
C PRO A 33 20.81 -51.00 22.28
N GLU A 34 21.22 -50.75 23.52
CA GLU A 34 20.83 -51.52 24.72
C GLU A 34 19.31 -51.54 24.92
N ASN A 35 18.64 -50.39 24.75
CA ASN A 35 17.19 -50.28 24.89
C ASN A 35 16.47 -51.02 23.76
N VAL A 36 16.99 -50.94 22.54
CA VAL A 36 16.43 -51.63 21.38
C VAL A 36 16.53 -53.15 21.58
N GLU A 37 17.67 -53.66 22.06
CA GLU A 37 17.87 -55.08 22.33
C GLU A 37 16.94 -55.59 23.44
N LYS A 38 16.81 -54.84 24.54
CA LYS A 38 15.88 -55.16 25.64
C LYS A 38 14.44 -55.31 25.14
N MET A 39 13.98 -54.39 24.29
CA MET A 39 12.64 -54.45 23.67
C MET A 39 12.49 -55.61 22.68
N LYS A 40 13.51 -55.92 21.85
CA LYS A 40 13.48 -57.09 20.94
C LYS A 40 13.30 -58.41 21.70
N ASN A 41 13.90 -58.51 22.89
CA ASN A 41 13.79 -59.65 23.79
C ASN A 41 12.45 -59.69 24.56
N GLY A 42 11.53 -58.74 24.32
CA GLY A 42 10.23 -58.70 24.96
C GLY A 42 10.25 -58.15 26.39
N ILE A 43 11.36 -57.51 26.81
CA ILE A 43 11.50 -56.93 28.14
C ILE A 43 11.12 -55.44 28.06
N PRO A 44 10.11 -54.98 28.83
CA PRO A 44 9.72 -53.57 28.85
C PRO A 44 10.84 -52.65 29.38
N LEU A 45 10.89 -51.42 28.85
CA LEU A 45 11.81 -50.39 29.35
C LEU A 45 11.27 -49.73 30.62
N GLU A 46 12.12 -49.62 31.63
CA GLU A 46 11.84 -48.93 32.89
C GLU A 46 12.23 -47.44 32.83
N ASP A 47 11.91 -46.70 33.89
CA ASP A 47 12.20 -45.27 33.96
C ASP A 47 13.70 -44.94 33.85
N LYS A 48 14.57 -45.80 34.38
CA LYS A 48 16.02 -45.64 34.33
C LYS A 48 16.54 -45.75 32.89
N ASP A 49 16.01 -46.71 32.12
CA ASP A 49 16.38 -46.97 30.72
C ASP A 49 16.01 -45.78 29.81
N ARG A 50 14.90 -45.09 30.13
CA ARG A 50 14.36 -43.98 29.32
C ARG A 50 15.01 -42.63 29.59
N LYS A 51 15.71 -42.45 30.71
CA LYS A 51 16.24 -41.16 31.17
C LYS A 51 17.19 -40.51 30.14
N GLY A 52 18.11 -41.28 29.58
CA GLY A 52 19.07 -40.79 28.58
C GLY A 52 18.38 -40.42 27.26
N TRP A 53 17.51 -41.30 26.77
CA TRP A 53 16.71 -41.10 25.56
C TRP A 53 15.83 -39.84 25.62
N LEU A 54 15.11 -39.62 26.72
CA LEU A 54 14.29 -38.41 26.91
C LEU A 54 15.13 -37.14 26.92
N LYS A 55 16.36 -37.18 27.46
CA LYS A 55 17.27 -36.02 27.44
C LYS A 55 17.70 -35.66 26.02
N VAL A 56 18.01 -36.66 25.19
CA VAL A 56 18.36 -36.46 23.78
C VAL A 56 17.19 -35.84 23.01
N LEU A 57 15.98 -36.37 23.20
CA LEU A 57 14.78 -35.82 22.55
C LEU A 57 14.49 -34.38 22.99
N ALA A 58 14.58 -34.08 24.28
CA ALA A 58 14.37 -32.72 24.80
C ALA A 58 15.36 -31.70 24.21
N GLN A 59 16.63 -32.09 24.01
CA GLN A 59 17.63 -31.26 23.34
C GLN A 59 17.32 -31.08 21.85
N ASN A 60 16.89 -32.14 21.18
CA ASN A 60 16.49 -32.08 19.78
C ASN A 60 15.24 -31.22 19.56
N ILE A 61 14.26 -31.26 20.46
CA ILE A 61 13.07 -30.39 20.40
C ILE A 61 13.47 -28.90 20.40
N ILE A 62 14.43 -28.50 21.24
CA ILE A 62 14.96 -27.12 21.24
C ILE A 62 15.60 -26.78 19.88
N ARG A 63 16.39 -27.70 19.32
CA ARG A 63 17.06 -27.50 18.02
C ARG A 63 16.06 -27.42 16.87
N TRP A 64 15.08 -28.31 16.85
CA TRP A 64 14.03 -28.34 15.81
C TRP A 64 13.17 -27.09 15.87
N ASN A 65 12.79 -26.62 17.07
CA ASN A 65 12.03 -25.38 17.23
C ASN A 65 12.78 -24.16 16.65
N LYS A 66 14.09 -24.08 16.86
CA LYS A 66 14.94 -23.03 16.27
C LYS A 66 15.06 -23.11 14.74
N ASN A 67 14.79 -24.27 14.16
CA ASN A 67 14.93 -24.54 12.73
C ASN A 67 13.57 -24.64 12.00
N GLY A 68 12.53 -23.98 12.53
CA GLY A 68 11.21 -23.92 11.89
C GLY A 68 10.19 -24.94 12.39
N GLY A 69 10.54 -25.82 13.35
CA GLY A 69 9.63 -26.78 13.98
C GLY A 69 9.79 -28.22 13.49
N ALA A 70 9.05 -29.14 14.09
CA ALA A 70 9.01 -30.55 13.69
C ALA A 70 7.79 -31.30 14.25
N VAL A 71 7.39 -32.38 13.60
CA VAL A 71 6.44 -33.35 14.14
C VAL A 71 7.19 -34.55 14.72
N LEU A 72 7.10 -34.73 16.06
CA LEU A 72 7.69 -35.86 16.77
C LEU A 72 6.62 -36.90 17.11
N ALA A 73 6.78 -38.13 16.64
CA ALA A 73 6.03 -39.30 17.14
C ALA A 73 6.76 -39.88 18.36
N CYS A 74 6.13 -39.92 19.53
CA CYS A 74 6.80 -40.36 20.77
C CYS A 74 5.87 -41.15 21.70
N SER A 75 6.36 -42.27 22.23
CA SER A 75 5.67 -43.07 23.26
C SER A 75 5.89 -42.48 24.65
N ALA A 76 5.56 -41.20 24.85
CA ALA A 76 5.67 -40.47 26.13
C ALA A 76 4.48 -40.79 27.06
N LEU A 77 4.42 -42.04 27.53
CA LEU A 77 3.26 -42.60 28.23
C LEU A 77 3.03 -42.03 29.64
N LYS A 78 4.08 -41.56 30.34
CA LYS A 78 3.97 -40.99 31.69
C LYS A 78 4.08 -39.46 31.69
N GLU A 79 3.42 -38.80 32.63
CA GLU A 79 3.42 -37.34 32.81
C GLU A 79 4.84 -36.80 33.03
N LYS A 80 5.65 -37.51 33.82
CA LYS A 80 7.05 -37.13 34.03
C LYS A 80 7.88 -37.12 32.75
N TYR A 81 7.57 -37.97 31.77
CA TYR A 81 8.26 -37.98 30.49
C TYR A 81 7.86 -36.76 29.66
N ARG A 82 6.55 -36.44 29.63
CA ARG A 82 6.03 -35.27 28.92
C ARG A 82 6.57 -33.96 29.50
N LYS A 83 6.64 -33.83 30.83
CA LYS A 83 7.29 -32.69 31.49
C LYS A 83 8.77 -32.55 31.08
N GLN A 84 9.51 -33.65 30.99
CA GLN A 84 10.91 -33.62 30.55
C GLN A 84 11.06 -33.23 29.07
N LEU A 85 10.10 -33.63 28.23
CA LEU A 85 10.05 -33.26 26.80
C LEU A 85 9.54 -31.84 26.55
N THR A 86 8.92 -31.19 27.55
CA THR A 86 8.46 -29.80 27.47
C THR A 86 9.65 -28.86 27.69
N SER A 87 10.55 -28.82 26.72
CA SER A 87 11.83 -28.09 26.76
C SER A 87 11.82 -26.73 26.05
N ILE A 88 10.65 -26.33 25.54
CA ILE A 88 10.36 -25.04 24.87
C ILE A 88 9.09 -24.43 25.51
N PRO A 89 8.80 -23.13 25.29
CA PRO A 89 7.59 -22.50 25.82
C PRO A 89 6.32 -23.27 25.43
N GLU A 90 5.38 -23.45 26.37
CA GLU A 90 4.17 -24.27 26.13
C GLU A 90 3.33 -23.81 24.93
N LYS A 91 3.32 -22.49 24.64
CA LYS A 91 2.62 -21.90 23.48
C LYS A 91 3.20 -22.35 22.12
N GLU A 92 4.41 -22.94 22.10
CA GLU A 92 5.12 -23.43 20.93
C GLU A 92 5.10 -24.97 20.85
N LEU A 93 4.49 -25.66 21.82
CA LEU A 93 4.47 -27.12 21.91
C LEU A 93 3.04 -27.67 21.85
N TYR A 94 2.72 -28.39 20.78
CA TYR A 94 1.40 -28.99 20.57
C TYR A 94 1.41 -30.48 20.92
N TRP A 95 0.72 -30.84 22.00
CA TRP A 95 0.47 -32.23 22.35
C TRP A 95 -0.74 -32.77 21.60
N ILE A 96 -0.56 -33.90 20.91
CA ILE A 96 -1.64 -34.65 20.24
C ILE A 96 -1.60 -36.07 20.79
N PHE A 97 -2.64 -36.49 21.50
CA PHE A 97 -2.80 -37.83 22.04
C PHE A 97 -3.73 -38.66 21.15
N LEU A 98 -3.15 -39.67 20.50
CA LEU A 98 -3.88 -40.65 19.71
C LEU A 98 -4.43 -41.75 20.63
N GLN A 99 -5.73 -41.69 20.90
CA GLN A 99 -6.44 -42.63 21.75
C GLN A 99 -7.13 -43.71 20.91
N ALA A 100 -6.96 -44.97 21.31
CA ALA A 100 -7.76 -46.09 20.80
C ALA A 100 -8.03 -47.11 21.91
N GLU A 101 -9.06 -47.91 21.71
CA GLU A 101 -9.37 -49.03 22.58
C GLU A 101 -8.33 -50.14 22.44
N PHE A 102 -8.08 -50.85 23.55
CA PHE A 102 -7.09 -51.92 23.62
C PHE A 102 -7.24 -52.95 22.49
N GLN A 103 -8.47 -53.38 22.21
CA GLN A 103 -8.75 -54.41 21.20
C GLN A 103 -8.41 -53.95 19.78
N VAL A 104 -8.64 -52.67 19.48
CA VAL A 104 -8.29 -52.07 18.18
C VAL A 104 -6.79 -52.08 17.97
N ILE A 105 -6.02 -51.69 19.00
CA ILE A 105 -4.56 -51.70 18.94
C ILE A 105 -4.01 -53.13 18.83
N LEU A 106 -4.57 -54.07 19.59
CA LEU A 106 -4.15 -55.48 19.56
C LEU A 106 -4.34 -56.08 18.16
N ASN A 107 -5.47 -55.82 17.51
CA ASN A 107 -5.74 -56.28 16.15
C ASN A 107 -4.73 -55.68 15.15
N ARG A 108 -4.45 -54.37 15.24
CA ARG A 108 -3.46 -53.69 14.41
C ARG A 108 -2.05 -54.24 14.59
N LEU A 109 -1.65 -54.56 15.83
CA LEU A 109 -0.34 -55.15 16.12
C LEU A 109 -0.22 -56.59 15.60
N LYS A 110 -1.27 -57.41 15.71
CA LYS A 110 -1.28 -58.77 15.15
C LYS A 110 -1.15 -58.80 13.63
N SER A 111 -1.67 -57.79 12.93
CA SER A 111 -1.53 -57.65 11.47
C SER A 111 -0.19 -57.08 11.02
N ARG A 112 0.63 -56.53 11.93
CA ARG A 112 1.88 -55.83 11.60
C ARG A 112 3.06 -56.81 11.50
N LYS A 113 3.76 -56.85 10.35
CA LYS A 113 4.99 -57.66 10.17
C LYS A 113 6.25 -56.82 10.42
N GLY A 114 7.23 -57.36 11.15
CA GLY A 114 8.60 -56.83 11.18
C GLY A 114 8.92 -55.68 12.15
N HIS A 115 8.05 -55.33 13.11
CA HIS A 115 8.37 -54.34 14.15
C HIS A 115 8.96 -55.00 15.40
N TYR A 116 9.90 -54.34 16.08
CA TYR A 116 10.54 -54.86 17.31
C TYR A 116 9.61 -54.91 18.53
N PHE A 117 8.38 -54.37 18.42
CA PHE A 117 7.40 -54.34 19.49
C PHE A 117 6.36 -55.45 19.28
N LYS A 118 6.32 -56.43 20.19
CA LYS A 118 5.45 -57.60 20.08
C LYS A 118 4.08 -57.37 20.75
N PRO A 119 2.99 -57.99 20.25
CA PRO A 119 1.64 -57.83 20.81
C PRO A 119 1.52 -58.15 22.31
N GLU A 120 2.34 -59.06 22.84
CA GLU A 120 2.33 -59.48 24.25
C GLU A 120 2.72 -58.34 25.21
N MET A 121 3.41 -57.30 24.70
CA MET A 121 3.80 -56.12 25.48
C MET A 121 2.75 -55.02 25.49
N LEU A 122 1.58 -55.21 24.85
CA LEU A 122 0.56 -54.16 24.80
C LEU A 122 -0.03 -53.85 26.18
N ASN A 123 -0.23 -54.87 27.02
CA ASN A 123 -0.74 -54.72 28.38
C ASN A 123 0.11 -53.75 29.21
N SER A 124 1.43 -53.93 29.19
CA SER A 124 2.34 -53.08 29.97
C SER A 124 2.32 -51.62 29.52
N GLN A 125 2.02 -51.34 28.24
CA GLN A 125 1.89 -49.96 27.77
C GLN A 125 0.59 -49.29 28.21
N PHE A 126 -0.53 -50.01 28.22
CA PHE A 126 -1.79 -49.47 28.75
C PHE A 126 -1.72 -49.29 30.27
N GLU A 127 -1.08 -50.20 31.01
CA GLU A 127 -0.81 -50.04 32.45
C GLU A 127 0.11 -48.86 32.74
N THR A 128 1.05 -48.56 31.84
CA THR A 128 1.99 -47.44 31.97
C THR A 128 1.41 -46.09 31.50
N LEU A 129 0.31 -46.10 30.74
CA LEU A 129 -0.26 -44.90 30.14
C LEU A 129 -0.97 -44.05 31.19
N GLU A 130 -0.37 -42.91 31.52
CA GLU A 130 -1.00 -41.82 32.25
C GLU A 130 -1.59 -40.86 31.20
N GLU A 131 -2.90 -40.96 30.94
CA GLU A 131 -3.56 -40.12 29.93
C GLU A 131 -3.39 -38.62 30.25
N PRO A 132 -2.94 -37.79 29.30
CA PRO A 132 -2.80 -36.36 29.55
C PRO A 132 -4.15 -35.68 29.65
N THR A 133 -4.29 -34.73 30.57
CA THR A 133 -5.47 -33.85 30.70
C THR A 133 -5.37 -32.59 29.80
N TYR A 134 -4.30 -32.51 29.01
CA TYR A 134 -3.97 -31.40 28.12
C TYR A 134 -3.62 -31.90 26.72
N GLY A 135 -3.58 -30.97 25.77
CA GLY A 135 -3.36 -31.30 24.36
C GLY A 135 -4.62 -31.84 23.68
N LEU A 136 -4.50 -32.07 22.38
CA LEU A 136 -5.58 -32.52 21.54
C LEU A 136 -5.74 -34.04 21.63
N ARG A 137 -6.91 -34.51 22.06
CA ARG A 137 -7.25 -35.93 22.15
C ARG A 137 -7.98 -36.36 20.88
N ILE A 138 -7.43 -37.32 20.16
CA ILE A 138 -7.96 -37.79 18.87
C ILE A 138 -8.29 -39.27 18.94
N ASN A 139 -9.51 -39.62 18.58
CA ASN A 139 -9.93 -41.01 18.49
C ASN A 139 -9.44 -41.63 17.17
N VAL A 140 -8.57 -42.64 17.25
CA VAL A 140 -7.99 -43.28 16.05
C VAL A 140 -8.80 -44.47 15.52
N ASN A 141 -10.05 -44.64 15.95
CA ASN A 141 -10.98 -45.67 15.45
C ASN A 141 -11.63 -45.29 14.09
N THR A 142 -11.12 -44.27 13.40
CA THR A 142 -11.58 -43.81 12.08
C THR A 142 -10.45 -43.88 11.05
N SER A 143 -10.70 -43.44 9.81
CA SER A 143 -9.69 -43.40 8.74
C SER A 143 -8.59 -42.37 9.05
N GLU A 144 -7.39 -42.59 8.50
CA GLU A 144 -6.24 -41.69 8.65
C GLU A 144 -6.56 -40.25 8.18
N GLU A 145 -7.37 -40.14 7.12
CA GLU A 145 -7.83 -38.86 6.58
C GLU A 145 -8.73 -38.09 7.57
N ASN A 146 -9.66 -38.78 8.24
CA ASN A 146 -10.53 -38.18 9.25
C ASN A 146 -9.75 -37.77 10.50
N ILE A 147 -8.79 -38.60 10.94
CA ILE A 147 -7.88 -38.28 12.05
C ILE A 147 -7.10 -37.00 11.72
N LEU A 148 -6.53 -36.92 10.51
CA LEU A 148 -5.76 -35.74 10.09
C LEU A 148 -6.64 -34.49 10.02
N LYS A 149 -7.87 -34.62 9.50
CA LYS A 149 -8.84 -33.52 9.43
C LYS A 149 -9.21 -33.00 10.83
N GLU A 150 -9.46 -33.89 11.79
CA GLU A 150 -9.76 -33.53 13.18
C GLU A 150 -8.55 -32.85 13.85
N ILE A 151 -7.34 -33.37 13.62
CA ILE A 151 -6.09 -32.75 14.09
C ILE A 151 -5.95 -31.33 13.56
N MET A 152 -6.06 -31.15 12.24
CA MET A 152 -5.89 -29.85 11.60
C MET A 152 -6.96 -28.84 12.01
N ALA A 153 -8.20 -29.29 12.25
CA ALA A 153 -9.29 -28.41 12.68
C ALA A 153 -9.12 -27.88 14.12
N ASN A 154 -8.37 -28.60 14.97
CA ASN A 154 -8.19 -28.26 16.39
C ASN A 154 -6.75 -27.85 16.75
N LEU A 155 -5.82 -27.93 15.79
CA LEU A 155 -4.55 -27.25 15.87
C LEU A 155 -4.83 -25.76 15.76
N ASN A 156 -4.87 -25.06 16.91
CA ASN A 156 -4.93 -23.60 16.99
C ASN A 156 -3.62 -22.98 16.47
N LEU A 157 -3.28 -23.22 15.20
CA LEU A 157 -2.14 -22.60 14.55
C LEU A 157 -2.36 -21.09 14.57
N PRO A 158 -1.29 -20.29 14.79
CA PRO A 158 -1.42 -18.85 14.71
C PRO A 158 -1.91 -18.49 13.31
N GLU A 159 -3.00 -17.74 13.22
CA GLU A 159 -3.49 -17.17 11.97
C GLU A 159 -3.03 -15.70 11.89
N ALA A 160 -2.65 -15.27 10.68
CA ALA A 160 -2.27 -13.91 10.38
C ALA A 160 -3.52 -13.01 10.36
N GLU A 161 -3.40 -11.82 10.95
CA GLU A 161 -4.48 -10.83 11.01
C GLU A 161 -4.67 -10.12 9.66
N ILE A 162 -3.62 -10.07 8.85
CA ILE A 162 -3.62 -9.41 7.54
C ILE A 162 -2.62 -10.08 6.57
N GLY A 163 -3.01 -10.13 5.30
CA GLY A 163 -2.20 -10.61 4.20
C GLY A 163 -1.75 -9.47 3.29
N LEU A 164 -0.54 -9.56 2.73
CA LEU A 164 -0.04 -8.64 1.70
C LEU A 164 0.44 -9.41 0.47
N ILE A 165 -0.11 -9.07 -0.70
CA ILE A 165 0.25 -9.64 -2.00
C ILE A 165 1.03 -8.61 -2.80
N GLY A 166 2.23 -8.98 -3.27
CA GLY A 166 3.09 -8.14 -4.09
C GLY A 166 4.21 -7.49 -3.28
N LEU A 167 5.43 -8.00 -3.43
CA LEU A 167 6.61 -7.59 -2.64
C LEU A 167 7.59 -6.73 -3.46
N GLY A 168 7.07 -5.76 -4.19
CA GLY A 168 7.87 -4.63 -4.67
C GLY A 168 8.34 -3.72 -3.53
N VAL A 169 9.07 -2.64 -3.84
CA VAL A 169 9.60 -1.69 -2.84
C VAL A 169 8.51 -1.22 -1.85
N MET A 170 7.36 -0.79 -2.36
CA MET A 170 6.23 -0.34 -1.52
C MET A 170 5.64 -1.48 -0.68
N GLY A 171 5.46 -2.67 -1.26
CA GLY A 171 4.87 -3.81 -0.56
C GLY A 171 5.73 -4.33 0.58
N LYS A 172 7.06 -4.40 0.37
CA LYS A 172 8.03 -4.74 1.42
C LYS A 172 7.99 -3.73 2.56
N SER A 173 8.06 -2.43 2.25
CA SER A 173 7.99 -1.36 3.26
C SER A 173 6.69 -1.40 4.07
N LEU A 174 5.54 -1.62 3.41
CA LEU A 174 4.24 -1.69 4.07
C LEU A 174 4.10 -2.93 4.96
N ALA A 175 4.63 -4.08 4.53
CA ALA A 175 4.66 -5.30 5.34
C ALA A 175 5.48 -5.09 6.62
N LEU A 176 6.67 -4.46 6.50
CA LEU A 176 7.50 -4.12 7.66
C LEU A 176 6.81 -3.10 8.58
N ASN A 177 6.08 -2.14 8.03
CA ASN A 177 5.30 -1.18 8.82
C ASN A 177 4.23 -1.91 9.65
N LEU A 178 3.41 -2.78 9.01
CA LEU A 178 2.41 -3.59 9.70
C LEU A 178 3.02 -4.43 10.85
N LEU A 179 4.14 -5.10 10.59
CA LEU A 179 4.88 -5.86 11.61
C LEU A 179 5.36 -4.98 12.76
N SER A 180 5.88 -3.78 12.46
CA SER A 180 6.34 -2.82 13.48
C SER A 180 5.21 -2.35 14.41
N LYS A 181 3.94 -2.46 13.98
CA LYS A 181 2.76 -2.15 14.79
C LYS A 181 2.21 -3.37 15.55
N GLY A 182 2.93 -4.49 15.51
CA GLY A 182 2.63 -5.73 16.23
C GLY A 182 1.59 -6.62 15.56
N PHE A 183 1.24 -6.37 14.30
CA PHE A 183 0.31 -7.23 13.56
C PHE A 183 0.97 -8.51 13.10
N LYS A 184 0.21 -9.60 13.09
CA LYS A 184 0.61 -10.88 12.48
C LYS A 184 0.37 -10.80 10.97
N VAL A 185 1.44 -10.76 10.18
CA VAL A 185 1.36 -10.57 8.72
C VAL A 185 1.77 -11.83 7.98
N SER A 186 0.96 -12.26 7.02
CA SER A 186 1.39 -13.19 5.97
C SER A 186 1.69 -12.44 4.69
N VAL A 187 2.70 -12.88 3.94
CA VAL A 187 3.10 -12.24 2.68
C VAL A 187 3.13 -13.25 1.54
N PHE A 188 2.71 -12.80 0.37
CA PHE A 188 2.73 -13.60 -0.84
C PHE A 188 3.32 -12.81 -2.01
N ASN A 189 4.12 -13.51 -2.82
CA ASN A 189 4.52 -13.04 -4.15
C ASN A 189 4.46 -14.22 -5.11
N ARG A 190 3.96 -13.97 -6.32
CA ARG A 190 3.90 -15.01 -7.36
C ARG A 190 5.29 -15.56 -7.66
N HIS A 191 5.33 -16.84 -8.01
CA HIS A 191 6.52 -17.47 -8.57
C HIS A 191 6.51 -17.31 -10.11
N VAL A 192 7.54 -16.67 -10.66
CA VAL A 192 7.76 -16.58 -12.11
C VAL A 192 9.18 -17.05 -12.41
N PRO A 193 9.36 -18.20 -13.07
CA PRO A 193 10.68 -18.73 -13.40
C PRO A 193 11.56 -17.70 -14.12
N GLY A 194 12.79 -17.52 -13.65
CA GLY A 194 13.79 -16.59 -14.17
C GLY A 194 13.51 -15.10 -13.92
N LYS A 195 12.43 -14.75 -13.20
CA LYS A 195 12.04 -13.33 -12.98
C LYS A 195 11.68 -13.00 -11.54
N GLU A 196 10.85 -13.82 -10.90
CA GLU A 196 10.33 -13.62 -9.54
C GLU A 196 10.34 -14.97 -8.82
N GLU A 197 11.54 -15.47 -8.47
CA GLU A 197 11.72 -16.72 -7.73
C GLU A 197 12.06 -16.41 -6.27
N GLY A 198 11.50 -17.16 -5.33
CA GLY A 198 11.89 -17.06 -3.91
C GLY A 198 11.49 -15.77 -3.18
N ILE A 199 11.03 -14.72 -3.87
CA ILE A 199 10.86 -13.35 -3.34
C ILE A 199 10.20 -13.28 -1.95
N ALA A 200 9.09 -14.00 -1.74
CA ALA A 200 8.42 -14.01 -0.44
C ALA A 200 9.21 -14.76 0.63
N LYS A 201 9.82 -15.90 0.27
CA LYS A 201 10.64 -16.71 1.17
C LYS A 201 11.92 -15.95 1.57
N ASP A 202 12.60 -15.35 0.59
CA ASP A 202 13.81 -14.56 0.79
C ASP A 202 13.52 -13.35 1.69
N PHE A 203 12.44 -12.61 1.42
CA PHE A 203 12.05 -11.46 2.23
C PHE A 203 11.75 -11.81 3.69
N VAL A 204 11.06 -12.94 3.91
CA VAL A 204 10.80 -13.45 5.26
C VAL A 204 12.11 -13.91 5.92
N GLN A 205 13.00 -14.57 5.19
CA GLN A 205 14.30 -15.01 5.70
C GLN A 205 15.21 -13.83 6.10
N GLU A 206 15.23 -12.77 5.30
CA GLU A 206 15.94 -11.52 5.59
C GLU A 206 15.40 -10.79 6.85
N ASN A 207 14.18 -11.11 7.27
CA ASN A 207 13.48 -10.49 8.40
C ASN A 207 12.91 -11.54 9.37
N ALA A 208 13.60 -12.68 9.52
CA ALA A 208 13.08 -13.86 10.21
C ALA A 208 12.72 -13.59 11.68
N GLU A 209 13.35 -12.59 12.31
CA GLU A 209 13.07 -12.17 13.68
C GLU A 209 11.71 -11.46 13.84
N LYS A 210 11.13 -10.95 12.75
CA LYS A 210 9.86 -10.22 12.75
C LYS A 210 8.68 -11.10 12.30
N PHE A 211 8.95 -12.09 11.46
CA PHE A 211 7.92 -12.94 10.89
C PHE A 211 7.66 -14.19 11.73
N ILE A 212 6.37 -14.54 11.84
CA ILE A 212 5.91 -15.82 12.42
C ILE A 212 5.58 -16.82 11.30
N PHE A 213 5.19 -16.32 10.14
CA PHE A 213 4.75 -17.10 8.99
C PHE A 213 5.87 -17.21 7.97
N LYS A 214 5.90 -18.33 7.24
CA LYS A 214 6.74 -18.45 6.04
C LYS A 214 6.26 -17.49 4.94
N GLY A 215 7.15 -17.16 4.00
CA GLY A 215 6.77 -16.49 2.77
C GLY A 215 6.05 -17.45 1.83
N PHE A 216 4.88 -17.06 1.33
CA PHE A 216 4.06 -17.92 0.47
C PHE A 216 4.26 -17.61 -1.02
N ASP A 217 4.38 -18.65 -1.82
CA ASP A 217 4.32 -18.62 -3.29
C ASP A 217 3.17 -19.47 -3.86
N ASP A 218 2.47 -20.21 -2.99
CA ASP A 218 1.15 -20.81 -3.26
C ASP A 218 0.03 -19.95 -2.67
N LEU A 219 -0.98 -19.63 -3.49
CA LEU A 219 -2.04 -18.72 -3.12
C LEU A 219 -3.03 -19.35 -2.13
N GLN A 220 -3.31 -20.65 -2.24
CA GLN A 220 -4.26 -21.31 -1.34
C GLN A 220 -3.70 -21.40 0.07
N ASP A 221 -2.41 -21.72 0.20
CA ASP A 221 -1.72 -21.79 1.48
C ASP A 221 -1.60 -20.42 2.14
N PHE A 222 -1.37 -19.37 1.35
CA PHE A 222 -1.45 -17.99 1.82
C PHE A 222 -2.85 -17.65 2.35
N VAL A 223 -3.92 -17.95 1.60
CA VAL A 223 -5.29 -17.61 2.03
C VAL A 223 -5.72 -18.42 3.25
N LYS A 224 -5.23 -19.65 3.42
CA LYS A 224 -5.47 -20.49 4.61
C LYS A 224 -4.74 -19.99 5.85
N SER A 225 -3.66 -19.22 5.72
CA SER A 225 -2.93 -18.69 6.88
C SER A 225 -3.60 -17.47 7.53
N LEU A 226 -4.65 -16.92 6.90
CA LEU A 226 -5.31 -15.68 7.33
C LEU A 226 -6.53 -15.94 8.20
N GLN A 227 -6.70 -15.09 9.23
CA GLN A 227 -7.90 -15.02 10.05
C GLN A 227 -9.11 -14.63 9.21
N ARG A 228 -10.29 -15.17 9.56
CA ARG A 228 -11.57 -14.79 8.94
C ARG A 228 -12.25 -13.67 9.74
N PRO A 229 -12.94 -12.72 9.09
CA PRO A 229 -12.92 -12.47 7.64
C PRO A 229 -11.53 -12.01 7.19
N ARG A 230 -11.11 -12.51 6.02
CA ARG A 230 -9.75 -12.33 5.52
C ARG A 230 -9.53 -10.90 5.05
N LYS A 231 -8.35 -10.37 5.33
CA LYS A 231 -7.96 -9.01 5.01
C LYS A 231 -6.71 -9.05 4.15
N ILE A 232 -6.83 -8.70 2.87
CA ILE A 232 -5.74 -8.85 1.89
C ILE A 232 -5.46 -7.50 1.24
N ILE A 233 -4.24 -6.99 1.39
CA ILE A 233 -3.76 -5.80 0.67
C ILE A 233 -3.01 -6.23 -0.59
N LEU A 234 -3.38 -5.67 -1.74
CA LEU A 234 -2.72 -5.86 -3.02
C LEU A 234 -1.78 -4.67 -3.28
N MET A 235 -0.49 -4.95 -3.43
CA MET A 235 0.56 -4.00 -3.80
C MET A 235 1.20 -4.43 -5.12
N VAL A 236 0.38 -4.58 -6.16
CA VAL A 236 0.79 -4.99 -7.51
C VAL A 236 0.64 -3.84 -8.51
N ASN A 237 1.16 -4.03 -9.72
CA ASN A 237 1.02 -3.03 -10.78
C ASN A 237 -0.46 -2.83 -11.14
N ALA A 238 -0.85 -1.57 -11.37
CA ALA A 238 -2.21 -1.23 -11.79
C ALA A 238 -2.60 -1.86 -13.14
N GLY A 239 -3.90 -1.92 -13.40
CA GLY A 239 -4.48 -2.53 -14.61
C GLY A 239 -4.64 -4.05 -14.47
N ALA A 240 -4.41 -4.77 -15.57
CA ALA A 240 -4.72 -6.20 -15.70
C ALA A 240 -4.08 -7.10 -14.62
N ALA A 241 -2.93 -6.71 -14.06
CA ALA A 241 -2.29 -7.48 -13.01
C ALA A 241 -3.13 -7.54 -11.72
N VAL A 242 -3.88 -6.48 -11.38
CA VAL A 242 -4.81 -6.51 -10.25
C VAL A 242 -5.99 -7.45 -10.56
N ASP A 243 -6.55 -7.38 -11.77
CA ASP A 243 -7.66 -8.24 -12.17
C ASP A 243 -7.30 -9.72 -12.11
N THR A 244 -6.15 -10.11 -12.65
CA THR A 244 -5.64 -11.49 -12.57
C THR A 244 -5.45 -11.97 -11.12
N VAL A 245 -4.99 -11.09 -10.23
CA VAL A 245 -4.82 -11.46 -8.81
C VAL A 245 -6.17 -11.66 -8.13
N ILE A 246 -7.14 -10.78 -8.40
CA ILE A 246 -8.51 -10.90 -7.86
C ILE A 246 -9.18 -12.18 -8.38
N GLU A 247 -9.07 -12.48 -9.67
CA GLU A 247 -9.62 -13.69 -10.30
C GLU A 247 -9.07 -14.96 -9.64
N ASN A 248 -7.77 -15.00 -9.35
CA ASN A 248 -7.13 -16.15 -8.69
C ASN A 248 -7.47 -16.25 -7.19
N LEU A 249 -7.72 -15.12 -6.53
CA LEU A 249 -8.11 -15.09 -5.12
C LEU A 249 -9.54 -15.57 -4.91
N LEU A 250 -10.46 -15.17 -5.78
CA LEU A 250 -11.89 -15.40 -5.64
C LEU A 250 -12.29 -16.84 -5.25
N PRO A 251 -11.76 -17.90 -5.88
CA PRO A 251 -12.06 -19.28 -5.51
C PRO A 251 -11.66 -19.69 -4.09
N CYS A 252 -10.78 -18.91 -3.45
CA CYS A 252 -10.23 -19.18 -2.12
C CYS A 252 -10.90 -18.34 -1.01
N LEU A 253 -11.73 -17.35 -1.38
CA LEU A 253 -12.35 -16.41 -0.43
C LEU A 253 -13.75 -16.84 -0.02
N ASP A 254 -14.14 -16.41 1.18
CA ASP A 254 -15.48 -16.58 1.73
C ASP A 254 -16.24 -15.24 1.73
N LYS A 255 -17.57 -15.30 1.87
CA LYS A 255 -18.39 -14.09 2.02
C LYS A 255 -17.95 -13.28 3.23
N GLY A 256 -17.82 -11.97 3.05
CA GLY A 256 -17.35 -11.02 4.05
C GLY A 256 -15.84 -10.78 4.05
N ASP A 257 -15.07 -11.54 3.28
CA ASP A 257 -13.64 -11.27 3.07
C ASP A 257 -13.42 -9.93 2.35
N ILE A 258 -12.26 -9.33 2.58
CA ILE A 258 -11.91 -7.97 2.14
C ILE A 258 -10.63 -7.99 1.33
N ILE A 259 -10.73 -7.54 0.08
CA ILE A 259 -9.60 -7.21 -0.78
C ILE A 259 -9.40 -5.69 -0.75
N THR A 260 -8.17 -5.24 -0.59
CA THR A 260 -7.79 -3.81 -0.68
C THR A 260 -6.76 -3.63 -1.77
N ASP A 261 -7.13 -2.94 -2.84
CA ASP A 261 -6.18 -2.53 -3.86
C ASP A 261 -5.42 -1.30 -3.36
N GLY A 262 -4.16 -1.48 -2.95
CA GLY A 262 -3.27 -0.42 -2.48
C GLY A 262 -2.42 0.22 -3.59
N GLY A 263 -2.66 -0.19 -4.85
CA GLY A 263 -1.94 0.31 -6.01
C GLY A 263 -2.35 1.73 -6.42
N ASN A 264 -1.79 2.20 -7.53
CA ASN A 264 -2.27 3.43 -8.20
C ASN A 264 -3.25 3.05 -9.31
N SER A 265 -4.33 2.34 -8.97
CA SER A 265 -5.36 1.95 -9.94
C SER A 265 -6.22 3.15 -10.35
N HIS A 266 -6.79 3.08 -11.56
CA HIS A 266 -7.75 4.08 -12.01
C HIS A 266 -9.08 3.90 -11.26
N TYR A 267 -9.71 4.98 -10.80
CA TYR A 267 -10.91 4.91 -9.95
C TYR A 267 -12.10 4.20 -10.61
N LYS A 268 -12.27 4.34 -11.93
CA LYS A 268 -13.29 3.61 -12.69
C LYS A 268 -13.07 2.09 -12.70
N ASP A 269 -11.81 1.63 -12.67
CA ASP A 269 -11.51 0.20 -12.54
C ASP A 269 -11.91 -0.32 -11.16
N THR A 270 -11.70 0.48 -10.12
CA THR A 270 -12.14 0.13 -8.76
C THR A 270 -13.65 0.01 -8.68
N LEU A 271 -14.40 0.97 -9.24
CA LEU A 271 -15.86 0.90 -9.29
C LEU A 271 -16.33 -0.39 -9.98
N ARG A 272 -15.77 -0.72 -11.15
CA ARG A 272 -16.09 -1.95 -11.88
C ARG A 272 -15.77 -3.21 -11.06
N ARG A 273 -14.61 -3.25 -10.41
CA ARG A 273 -14.17 -4.41 -9.60
C ARG A 273 -15.02 -4.58 -8.34
N GLU A 274 -15.37 -3.48 -7.68
CA GLU A 274 -16.22 -3.53 -6.48
C GLU A 274 -17.60 -4.08 -6.83
N GLN A 275 -18.23 -3.61 -7.90
CA GLN A 275 -19.52 -4.12 -8.38
C GLN A 275 -19.47 -5.63 -8.65
N ALA A 276 -18.42 -6.11 -9.34
CA ALA A 276 -18.26 -7.53 -9.64
C ALA A 276 -18.04 -8.40 -8.38
N LEU A 277 -17.32 -7.89 -7.38
CA LEU A 277 -17.03 -8.62 -6.14
C LEU A 277 -18.21 -8.61 -5.17
N GLN A 278 -19.02 -7.55 -5.18
CA GLN A 278 -20.21 -7.43 -4.35
C GLN A 278 -21.23 -8.55 -4.64
N GLU A 279 -21.38 -8.96 -5.89
CA GLU A 279 -22.24 -10.10 -6.29
C GLU A 279 -21.81 -11.43 -5.65
N GLN A 280 -20.51 -11.58 -5.37
CA GLN A 280 -19.92 -12.74 -4.70
C GLN A 280 -19.91 -12.61 -3.17
N GLY A 281 -20.33 -11.47 -2.62
CA GLY A 281 -20.29 -11.16 -1.20
C GLY A 281 -18.89 -10.88 -0.66
N VAL A 282 -17.94 -10.51 -1.53
CA VAL A 282 -16.58 -10.10 -1.16
C VAL A 282 -16.49 -8.58 -1.23
N HIS A 283 -15.87 -7.94 -0.25
CA HIS A 283 -15.67 -6.50 -0.25
C HIS A 283 -14.40 -6.13 -1.00
N LEU A 284 -14.45 -5.04 -1.77
CA LEU A 284 -13.28 -4.38 -2.32
C LEU A 284 -13.15 -2.98 -1.72
N MET A 285 -11.92 -2.58 -1.39
CA MET A 285 -11.59 -1.18 -1.15
C MET A 285 -10.49 -0.72 -2.09
N GLY A 286 -10.70 0.41 -2.77
CA GLY A 286 -9.62 1.12 -3.45
C GLY A 286 -8.91 2.04 -2.48
N CYS A 287 -7.62 1.83 -2.23
CA CYS A 287 -6.90 2.50 -1.17
C CYS A 287 -5.65 3.21 -1.70
N GLY A 288 -5.75 4.52 -1.82
CA GLY A 288 -4.59 5.33 -2.18
C GLY A 288 -3.54 5.37 -1.07
N ILE A 289 -2.30 4.96 -1.36
CA ILE A 289 -1.17 5.05 -0.41
C ILE A 289 -0.11 6.01 -0.95
N SER A 290 0.22 7.07 -0.20
CA SER A 290 1.23 8.08 -0.57
C SER A 290 2.34 8.17 0.49
N GLY A 291 3.56 8.54 0.06
CA GLY A 291 4.73 8.70 0.96
C GLY A 291 6.05 8.09 0.44
N GLY A 292 6.03 7.42 -0.71
CA GLY A 292 7.21 6.73 -1.24
C GLY A 292 7.66 5.56 -0.35
N GLU A 293 8.88 5.07 -0.59
CA GLU A 293 9.44 3.91 0.13
C GLU A 293 9.56 4.17 1.64
N GLU A 294 10.12 5.31 2.02
CA GLU A 294 10.31 5.69 3.42
C GLU A 294 8.98 5.95 4.12
N GLY A 295 8.05 6.66 3.46
CA GLY A 295 6.71 6.88 3.99
C GLY A 295 5.95 5.58 4.19
N ALA A 296 5.99 4.64 3.25
CA ALA A 296 5.35 3.33 3.42
C ALA A 296 5.88 2.57 4.66
N LEU A 297 7.18 2.70 4.96
CA LEU A 297 7.82 2.05 6.09
C LEU A 297 7.49 2.73 7.43
N LYS A 298 7.53 4.06 7.49
CA LYS A 298 7.40 4.83 8.75
C LYS A 298 5.98 5.25 9.07
N GLY A 299 5.19 5.54 8.05
CA GLY A 299 3.85 6.11 8.15
C GLY A 299 3.44 6.81 6.87
N PRO A 300 2.65 6.17 5.98
CA PRO A 300 2.14 6.81 4.78
C PRO A 300 0.86 7.61 5.07
N SER A 301 0.45 8.41 4.10
CA SER A 301 -0.94 8.89 4.00
C SER A 301 -1.78 7.83 3.29
N VAL A 302 -2.94 7.49 3.86
CA VAL A 302 -3.76 6.35 3.44
C VAL A 302 -5.19 6.81 3.15
N MET A 303 -5.69 6.53 1.95
CA MET A 303 -6.94 7.09 1.40
C MET A 303 -7.88 5.96 0.95
N PRO A 304 -8.47 5.18 1.88
CA PRO A 304 -9.39 4.09 1.56
C PRO A 304 -10.77 4.61 1.13
N GLY A 305 -11.23 4.13 -0.02
CA GLY A 305 -12.61 4.21 -0.49
C GLY A 305 -13.23 2.82 -0.67
N GLY A 306 -14.55 2.75 -0.63
CA GLY A 306 -15.34 1.50 -0.68
C GLY A 306 -16.41 1.47 0.42
N SER A 307 -17.01 0.31 0.67
CA SER A 307 -18.05 0.17 1.70
C SER A 307 -17.59 0.53 3.12
N VAL A 308 -18.48 1.14 3.91
CA VAL A 308 -18.25 1.48 5.32
C VAL A 308 -18.03 0.22 6.16
N GLU A 309 -18.68 -0.88 5.80
CA GLU A 309 -18.57 -2.20 6.43
C GLU A 309 -17.15 -2.76 6.32
N ALA A 310 -16.53 -2.64 5.14
CA ALA A 310 -15.13 -3.02 4.95
C ALA A 310 -14.19 -2.12 5.75
N TYR A 311 -14.45 -0.80 5.75
CA TYR A 311 -13.64 0.15 6.52
C TYR A 311 -13.71 -0.11 8.04
N LYS A 312 -14.88 -0.48 8.60
CA LYS A 312 -14.98 -0.84 10.03
C LYS A 312 -14.05 -2.00 10.42
N GLN A 313 -13.75 -2.90 9.50
CA GLN A 313 -12.93 -4.09 9.77
C GLN A 313 -11.44 -3.89 9.47
N LEU A 314 -11.11 -3.14 8.41
CA LEU A 314 -9.73 -2.90 7.97
C LEU A 314 -9.17 -1.54 8.41
N GLY A 315 -10.02 -0.53 8.58
CA GLY A 315 -9.67 0.83 8.99
C GLY A 315 -8.71 0.88 10.18
N PRO A 316 -8.93 0.13 11.28
CA PRO A 316 -8.00 0.12 12.42
C PRO A 316 -6.57 -0.31 12.06
N PHE A 317 -6.38 -1.17 11.06
CA PHE A 317 -5.05 -1.56 10.57
C PHE A 317 -4.41 -0.42 9.79
N LEU A 318 -5.17 0.18 8.87
CA LEU A 318 -4.74 1.29 8.02
C LEU A 318 -4.40 2.54 8.86
N GLU A 319 -5.22 2.88 9.84
CA GLU A 319 -5.01 4.01 10.76
C GLU A 319 -3.77 3.82 11.66
N LYS A 320 -3.46 2.58 12.04
CA LYS A 320 -2.30 2.29 12.90
C LYS A 320 -0.97 2.37 12.15
N ILE A 321 -0.96 2.04 10.86
CA ILE A 321 0.25 2.13 10.02
C ILE A 321 0.45 3.53 9.43
N ALA A 322 -0.61 4.35 9.32
CA ALA A 322 -0.53 5.69 8.76
C ALA A 322 0.35 6.65 9.58
N ALA A 323 0.87 7.69 8.92
CA ALA A 323 1.44 8.86 9.59
C ALA A 323 0.44 9.48 10.58
N LYS A 324 0.92 10.31 11.50
CA LYS A 324 0.06 11.11 12.39
C LYS A 324 0.15 12.58 12.03
N ASP A 325 -0.99 13.27 12.11
CA ASP A 325 -1.05 14.73 12.03
C ASP A 325 -0.48 15.39 13.30
N LYS A 326 -0.44 16.73 13.34
CA LYS A 326 0.08 17.50 14.48
C LYS A 326 -0.68 17.26 15.79
N ASN A 327 -1.91 16.75 15.72
CA ASN A 327 -2.75 16.45 16.88
C ASN A 327 -2.68 14.96 17.28
N GLY A 328 -1.87 14.16 16.58
CA GLY A 328 -1.72 12.72 16.83
C GLY A 328 -2.76 11.84 16.15
N ASN A 329 -3.65 12.39 15.32
CA ASN A 329 -4.65 11.60 14.59
C ASN A 329 -4.01 10.93 13.36
N PRO A 330 -4.45 9.72 12.98
CA PRO A 330 -3.95 9.06 11.78
C PRO A 330 -4.24 9.89 10.52
N CYS A 331 -3.24 10.04 9.63
CA CYS A 331 -3.42 10.48 8.24
C CYS A 331 -4.06 9.36 7.41
N CYS A 332 -5.21 8.90 7.88
CA CYS A 332 -6.09 7.90 7.30
C CYS A 332 -7.53 8.25 7.69
N THR A 333 -8.46 8.16 6.74
CA THR A 333 -9.89 8.32 6.97
C THR A 333 -10.67 7.60 5.88
N HIS A 334 -11.92 7.21 6.12
CA HIS A 334 -12.77 6.69 5.06
C HIS A 334 -13.15 7.83 4.10
N ILE A 335 -12.67 7.76 2.86
CA ILE A 335 -12.79 8.85 1.89
C ILE A 335 -14.21 8.95 1.33
N GLY A 336 -14.83 7.81 1.07
CA GLY A 336 -16.11 7.72 0.39
C GLY A 336 -16.37 6.29 -0.12
N PRO A 337 -17.49 6.07 -0.82
CA PRO A 337 -17.77 4.77 -1.45
C PRO A 337 -16.83 4.50 -2.63
N ASP A 338 -16.93 3.30 -3.20
CA ASP A 338 -16.38 2.95 -4.51
C ASP A 338 -14.90 3.33 -4.79
N GLY A 339 -14.63 3.91 -5.96
CA GLY A 339 -13.33 4.40 -6.39
C GLY A 339 -12.89 5.72 -5.77
N ALA A 340 -13.66 6.32 -4.84
CA ALA A 340 -13.35 7.63 -4.25
C ALA A 340 -11.92 7.72 -3.69
N GLY A 341 -11.45 6.68 -2.99
CA GLY A 341 -10.09 6.63 -2.44
C GLY A 341 -8.99 6.72 -3.51
N HIS A 342 -9.16 6.00 -4.62
CA HIS A 342 -8.26 6.10 -5.77
C HIS A 342 -8.40 7.41 -6.54
N PHE A 343 -9.60 8.00 -6.61
CA PHE A 343 -9.78 9.31 -7.23
C PHE A 343 -9.04 10.40 -6.46
N VAL A 344 -9.18 10.43 -5.14
CA VAL A 344 -8.45 11.36 -4.27
C VAL A 344 -6.94 11.15 -4.42
N LYS A 345 -6.46 9.91 -4.47
CA LYS A 345 -5.03 9.63 -4.72
C LYS A 345 -4.54 10.05 -6.11
N MET A 346 -5.36 9.84 -7.13
CA MET A 346 -5.06 10.28 -8.50
C MET A 346 -4.85 11.80 -8.51
N LEU A 347 -5.76 12.54 -7.90
CA LEU A 347 -5.68 13.99 -7.84
C LEU A 347 -4.57 14.50 -6.91
N HIS A 348 -4.28 13.83 -5.79
CA HIS A 348 -3.06 14.08 -5.00
C HIS A 348 -1.83 14.11 -5.91
N ASN A 349 -1.68 13.11 -6.80
CA ASN A 349 -0.57 13.08 -7.75
C ASN A 349 -0.65 14.20 -8.80
N GLY A 350 -1.85 14.63 -9.19
CA GLY A 350 -2.05 15.81 -10.03
C GLY A 350 -1.50 17.08 -9.37
N ILE A 351 -1.90 17.33 -8.12
CA ILE A 351 -1.40 18.46 -7.32
C ILE A 351 0.12 18.36 -7.12
N GLU A 352 0.64 17.17 -6.83
CA GLU A 352 2.08 16.88 -6.75
C GLU A 352 2.81 17.28 -8.03
N TYR A 353 2.25 16.95 -9.21
CA TYR A 353 2.86 17.32 -10.49
C TYR A 353 2.92 18.83 -10.66
N GLY A 354 1.86 19.53 -10.23
CA GLY A 354 1.80 20.98 -10.21
C GLY A 354 2.87 21.60 -9.32
N GLU A 355 2.96 21.18 -8.05
CA GLU A 355 3.96 21.70 -7.09
C GLU A 355 5.39 21.42 -7.55
N MET A 356 5.67 20.23 -8.09
CA MET A 356 6.98 19.92 -8.66
C MET A 356 7.33 20.83 -9.84
N GLN A 357 6.37 21.09 -10.73
CA GLN A 357 6.59 21.97 -11.88
C GLN A 357 6.79 23.42 -11.44
N LEU A 358 6.04 23.88 -10.43
CA LEU A 358 6.21 25.19 -9.83
C LEU A 358 7.64 25.36 -9.28
N ILE A 359 8.12 24.42 -8.47
CA ILE A 359 9.48 24.44 -7.93
C ILE A 359 10.51 24.42 -9.06
N ALA A 360 10.29 23.61 -10.11
CA ALA A 360 11.17 23.54 -11.26
C ALA A 360 11.26 24.87 -12.02
N GLU A 361 10.15 25.57 -12.22
CA GLU A 361 10.13 26.90 -12.86
C GLU A 361 10.86 27.95 -12.03
N ILE A 362 10.63 27.98 -10.72
CA ILE A 362 11.37 28.87 -9.82
C ILE A 362 12.87 28.56 -9.85
N TYR A 363 13.25 27.28 -9.73
CA TYR A 363 14.64 26.86 -9.83
C TYR A 363 15.24 27.31 -11.17
N HIS A 364 14.53 27.13 -12.28
CA HIS A 364 15.00 27.50 -13.61
C HIS A 364 15.29 29.00 -13.72
N LEU A 365 14.40 29.85 -13.21
CA LEU A 365 14.61 31.31 -13.17
C LEU A 365 15.78 31.68 -12.26
N LEU A 366 15.87 31.13 -11.05
CA LEU A 366 17.00 31.42 -10.16
C LEU A 366 18.33 30.96 -10.78
N ARG A 367 18.37 29.75 -11.32
CA ARG A 367 19.59 29.14 -11.87
C ARG A 367 20.08 29.83 -13.14
N PHE A 368 19.18 30.14 -14.07
CA PHE A 368 19.57 30.52 -15.42
C PHE A 368 19.23 31.97 -15.75
N TYR A 369 18.20 32.57 -15.15
CA TYR A 369 17.91 34.00 -15.35
C TYR A 369 18.74 34.88 -14.40
N THR A 370 18.95 34.44 -13.14
CA THR A 370 19.81 35.17 -12.19
C THR A 370 21.22 34.62 -12.03
N GLN A 371 21.55 33.54 -12.75
CA GLN A 371 22.88 32.92 -12.82
C GLN A 371 23.51 32.50 -11.47
N ILE A 372 22.69 32.25 -10.44
CA ILE A 372 23.22 31.79 -9.14
C ILE A 372 23.43 30.27 -9.12
N ASN A 373 24.35 29.82 -8.25
CA ASN A 373 24.70 28.41 -8.13
C ASN A 373 23.63 27.60 -7.33
N PRO A 374 23.60 26.26 -7.46
CA PRO A 374 22.60 25.43 -6.79
C PRO A 374 22.61 25.55 -5.27
N GLU A 375 23.79 25.75 -4.66
CA GLU A 375 23.94 25.89 -3.20
C GLU A 375 23.25 27.17 -2.68
N ALA A 376 23.42 28.30 -3.37
CA ALA A 376 22.72 29.54 -3.05
C ALA A 376 21.20 29.44 -3.24
N ILE A 377 20.74 28.69 -4.25
CA ILE A 377 19.30 28.39 -4.43
C ILE A 377 18.79 27.55 -3.25
N ALA A 378 19.57 26.56 -2.81
CA ALA A 378 19.22 25.72 -1.67
C ALA A 378 19.05 26.55 -0.39
N ASP A 379 19.93 27.52 -0.13
CA ASP A 379 19.82 28.43 1.01
C ASP A 379 18.54 29.28 0.95
N LEU A 380 18.18 29.75 -0.24
CA LEU A 380 16.94 30.51 -0.45
C LEU A 380 15.70 29.62 -0.20
N PHE A 381 15.69 28.40 -0.74
CA PHE A 381 14.62 27.43 -0.53
C PHE A 381 14.51 27.02 0.94
N GLU A 382 15.62 26.90 1.66
CA GLU A 382 15.61 26.61 3.10
C GLU A 382 14.94 27.75 3.89
N VAL A 383 15.22 29.01 3.54
CA VAL A 383 14.53 30.17 4.14
C VAL A 383 13.03 30.14 3.84
N TRP A 384 12.65 29.95 2.57
CA TRP A 384 11.25 29.88 2.17
C TRP A 384 10.51 28.72 2.84
N ASN A 385 11.19 27.59 3.04
CA ASN A 385 10.57 26.40 3.63
C ASN A 385 10.25 26.55 5.12
N ARG A 386 10.84 27.54 5.82
CA ARG A 386 10.43 27.90 7.19
C ARG A 386 8.99 28.39 7.24
N GLU A 387 8.54 29.08 6.18
CA GLU A 387 7.16 29.53 6.02
C GLU A 387 6.30 28.44 5.36
N MET A 388 6.77 27.86 4.25
CA MET A 388 5.96 26.92 3.45
C MET A 388 5.80 25.53 4.08
N LYS A 389 6.74 25.09 4.92
CA LYS A 389 6.78 23.76 5.57
C LYS A 389 6.52 22.60 4.60
N SER A 390 6.98 22.72 3.36
CA SER A 390 6.73 21.79 2.25
C SER A 390 7.79 20.71 2.19
N TYR A 391 7.36 19.45 2.06
CA TYR A 391 8.28 18.33 1.81
C TYR A 391 8.99 18.45 0.46
N LEU A 392 8.30 18.93 -0.57
CA LEU A 392 8.91 19.07 -1.90
C LEU A 392 10.00 20.15 -1.91
N LEU A 393 9.85 21.23 -1.14
CA LEU A 393 10.93 22.21 -0.95
C LEU A 393 12.07 21.62 -0.10
N GLU A 394 11.75 20.89 0.97
CA GLU A 394 12.72 20.19 1.83
C GLU A 394 13.66 19.30 1.00
N ILE A 395 13.10 18.38 0.19
CA ILE A 395 13.92 17.50 -0.65
C ILE A 395 14.66 18.27 -1.75
N SER A 396 14.11 19.40 -2.24
CA SER A 396 14.77 20.22 -3.25
C SER A 396 16.04 20.86 -2.71
N VAL A 397 16.08 21.26 -1.44
CA VAL A 397 17.30 21.74 -0.76
C VAL A 397 18.37 20.64 -0.76
N ASP A 398 18.02 19.41 -0.37
CA ASP A 398 18.95 18.28 -0.33
C ASP A 398 19.48 17.93 -1.74
N ILE A 399 18.59 17.95 -2.74
CA ILE A 399 18.94 17.68 -4.15
C ILE A 399 19.94 18.72 -4.66
N LEU A 400 19.71 20.01 -4.42
CA LEU A 400 20.56 21.10 -4.90
C LEU A 400 21.94 21.11 -4.23
N ARG A 401 22.04 20.59 -2.98
CA ARG A 401 23.31 20.45 -2.25
C ARG A 401 24.09 19.19 -2.62
N LYS A 402 23.46 18.20 -3.27
CA LYS A 402 24.12 16.93 -3.60
C LYS A 402 25.21 17.14 -4.65
N LYS A 403 26.45 16.83 -4.28
CA LYS A 403 27.63 16.85 -5.17
C LYS A 403 28.00 15.44 -5.59
N GLU A 404 28.52 15.30 -6.81
CA GLU A 404 29.11 14.07 -7.34
C GLU A 404 30.39 14.43 -8.11
N ASN A 405 31.53 13.93 -7.64
CA ASN A 405 32.87 14.40 -8.03
C ASN A 405 33.01 15.92 -7.74
N GLU A 406 33.52 16.70 -8.70
CA GLU A 406 33.74 18.15 -8.57
C GLU A 406 32.50 19.02 -8.91
N GLY A 407 31.35 18.42 -9.26
CA GLY A 407 30.15 19.15 -9.70
C GLY A 407 28.89 18.82 -8.91
N PHE A 408 27.84 19.62 -9.11
CA PHE A 408 26.51 19.34 -8.55
C PHE A 408 25.83 18.21 -9.33
N LEU A 409 25.20 17.28 -8.62
CA LEU A 409 24.52 16.14 -9.25
C LEU A 409 23.36 16.61 -10.14
N ILE A 410 22.64 17.67 -9.74
CA ILE A 410 21.51 18.22 -10.51
C ILE A 410 21.90 18.64 -11.93
N ASP A 411 23.13 19.15 -12.13
CA ASP A 411 23.62 19.58 -13.45
C ASP A 411 23.93 18.37 -14.36
N LYS A 412 23.98 17.15 -13.82
CA LYS A 412 24.19 15.90 -14.56
C LYS A 412 22.91 15.12 -14.83
N VAL A 413 21.79 15.52 -14.23
CA VAL A 413 20.50 14.85 -14.43
C VAL A 413 19.94 15.22 -15.82
N LEU A 414 19.59 14.21 -16.61
CA LEU A 414 18.93 14.43 -17.89
C LEU A 414 17.55 15.09 -17.70
N ASP A 415 17.33 16.22 -18.36
CA ASP A 415 16.10 17.02 -18.36
C ASP A 415 14.98 16.39 -19.22
N ALA A 416 14.67 15.12 -18.97
CA ALA A 416 13.64 14.35 -19.66
C ALA A 416 12.74 13.62 -18.66
N ALA A 417 11.75 14.35 -18.13
CA ALA A 417 10.86 13.83 -17.09
C ALA A 417 9.91 12.76 -17.65
N LYS A 418 9.94 11.57 -17.04
CA LYS A 418 8.95 10.51 -17.31
C LYS A 418 7.72 10.70 -16.42
N GLN A 419 6.58 10.18 -16.87
CA GLN A 419 5.37 10.09 -16.07
C GLN A 419 4.78 8.68 -16.10
N LYS A 420 4.12 8.29 -15.01
CA LYS A 420 3.49 6.97 -14.85
C LYS A 420 1.99 6.96 -15.20
N GLY A 421 1.50 8.01 -15.87
CA GLY A 421 0.10 8.13 -16.36
C GLY A 421 -0.89 8.82 -15.42
N THR A 422 -0.69 8.77 -14.09
CA THR A 422 -1.65 9.31 -13.10
C THR A 422 -1.92 10.81 -13.22
N GLY A 423 -0.91 11.62 -13.58
CA GLY A 423 -1.11 13.04 -13.89
C GLY A 423 -2.06 13.27 -15.07
N GLY A 424 -1.88 12.50 -16.16
CA GLY A 424 -2.77 12.54 -17.31
C GLY A 424 -4.20 12.08 -17.01
N TRP A 425 -4.37 11.11 -16.09
CA TRP A 425 -5.71 10.71 -15.64
C TRP A 425 -6.44 11.82 -14.89
N SER A 426 -5.74 12.64 -14.10
CA SER A 426 -6.35 13.81 -13.46
C SER A 426 -6.88 14.80 -14.49
N THR A 427 -6.07 15.11 -15.52
CA THR A 427 -6.48 15.97 -16.65
C THR A 427 -7.68 15.37 -17.39
N ASN A 428 -7.67 14.08 -17.70
CA ASN A 428 -8.78 13.43 -18.39
C ASN A 428 -10.07 13.48 -17.55
N ALA A 429 -9.99 13.19 -16.26
CA ALA A 429 -11.15 13.26 -15.36
C ALA A 429 -11.72 14.68 -15.29
N ALA A 430 -10.87 15.71 -15.26
CA ALA A 430 -11.32 17.09 -15.29
C ALA A 430 -12.03 17.46 -16.60
N LEU A 431 -11.51 17.02 -17.74
CA LEU A 431 -12.15 17.21 -19.05
C LEU A 431 -13.52 16.50 -19.11
N GLU A 432 -13.62 15.27 -18.60
CA GLU A 432 -14.88 14.53 -18.53
C GLU A 432 -15.92 15.23 -17.64
N LEU A 433 -15.49 15.81 -16.52
CA LEU A 433 -16.34 16.50 -15.56
C LEU A 433 -16.59 17.99 -15.90
N GLY A 434 -15.99 18.50 -16.97
CA GLY A 434 -16.10 19.91 -17.37
C GLY A 434 -15.45 20.89 -16.40
N VAL A 435 -14.42 20.47 -15.66
CA VAL A 435 -13.70 21.28 -14.67
C VAL A 435 -12.38 21.80 -15.25
N PRO A 436 -12.07 23.11 -15.13
CA PRO A 436 -10.77 23.64 -15.53
C PRO A 436 -9.66 23.08 -14.63
N LEU A 437 -8.62 22.51 -15.23
CA LEU A 437 -7.47 21.91 -14.52
C LEU A 437 -6.12 22.43 -15.05
N ASP A 438 -6.04 23.74 -15.24
CA ASP A 438 -5.02 24.45 -16.01
C ASP A 438 -3.59 24.17 -15.53
N THR A 439 -3.30 24.39 -14.24
CA THR A 439 -1.94 24.27 -13.67
C THR A 439 -1.40 22.84 -13.74
N ILE A 440 -2.23 21.87 -13.37
CA ILE A 440 -1.87 20.44 -13.39
C ILE A 440 -1.68 19.96 -14.84
N THR A 441 -2.55 20.41 -15.75
CA THR A 441 -2.43 20.09 -17.18
C THR A 441 -1.17 20.71 -17.77
N ALA A 442 -0.84 21.96 -17.45
CA ALA A 442 0.40 22.60 -17.85
C ALA A 442 1.64 21.82 -17.35
N ALA A 443 1.61 21.30 -16.12
CA ALA A 443 2.68 20.45 -15.59
C ALA A 443 2.82 19.12 -16.34
N VAL A 444 1.71 18.47 -16.72
CA VAL A 444 1.74 17.26 -17.56
C VAL A 444 2.34 17.55 -18.94
N LEU A 445 1.94 18.65 -19.57
CA LEU A 445 2.44 19.04 -20.90
C LEU A 445 3.92 19.45 -20.85
N ALA A 446 4.37 20.13 -19.79
CA ALA A 446 5.77 20.47 -19.58
C ALA A 446 6.65 19.21 -19.52
N ARG A 447 6.19 18.16 -18.83
CA ARG A 447 6.87 16.85 -18.81
C ARG A 447 6.96 16.24 -20.21
N ASN A 448 5.87 16.26 -20.97
CA ASN A 448 5.86 15.74 -22.34
C ASN A 448 6.86 16.47 -23.25
N ILE A 449 6.91 17.81 -23.18
CA ILE A 449 7.89 18.62 -23.92
C ILE A 449 9.32 18.26 -23.48
N SER A 450 9.57 18.09 -22.17
CA SER A 450 10.89 17.70 -21.67
C SER A 450 11.34 16.34 -22.24
N GLY A 451 10.42 15.39 -22.41
CA GLY A 451 10.68 14.07 -22.99
C GLY A 451 11.09 14.09 -24.46
N MET A 452 10.74 15.15 -25.21
CA MET A 452 11.13 15.36 -26.61
C MET A 452 12.59 15.86 -26.73
N LYS A 453 13.52 15.30 -25.95
CA LYS A 453 14.87 15.85 -25.75
C LYS A 453 15.66 16.05 -27.05
N GLU A 454 15.70 15.06 -27.92
CA GLU A 454 16.45 15.14 -29.18
C GLU A 454 15.89 16.21 -30.12
N ILE A 455 14.56 16.27 -30.25
CA ILE A 455 13.88 17.29 -31.05
C ILE A 455 14.15 18.69 -30.47
N ARG A 456 14.18 18.85 -29.14
CA ARG A 456 14.52 20.12 -28.49
C ARG A 456 15.95 20.55 -28.77
N ILE A 457 16.91 19.63 -28.75
CA ILE A 457 18.32 19.92 -29.09
C ILE A 457 18.43 20.36 -30.55
N GLU A 458 17.71 19.72 -31.47
CA GLU A 458 17.67 20.12 -32.88
C GLU A 458 17.05 21.51 -33.02
N ALA A 459 15.88 21.73 -32.42
CA ALA A 459 15.17 23.00 -32.46
C ALA A 459 16.00 24.15 -31.88
N SER A 460 16.77 23.94 -30.79
CA SER A 460 17.59 25.01 -30.20
C SER A 460 18.68 25.48 -31.15
N LYS A 461 19.21 24.60 -32.02
CA LYS A 461 20.19 24.98 -33.05
C LYS A 461 19.57 25.77 -34.19
N LEU A 462 18.31 25.44 -34.55
CA LEU A 462 17.59 26.07 -35.66
C LEU A 462 17.02 27.43 -35.30
N TYR A 463 16.38 27.54 -34.13
CA TYR A 463 15.74 28.78 -33.68
C TYR A 463 16.68 29.70 -32.91
N ASN A 464 17.81 29.17 -32.41
CA ASN A 464 18.80 29.91 -31.62
C ASN A 464 18.14 30.80 -30.54
N PRO A 465 17.34 30.21 -29.62
CA PRO A 465 16.57 30.97 -28.65
C PRO A 465 17.53 31.84 -27.83
N SER A 466 17.21 33.12 -27.74
CA SER A 466 18.08 34.10 -27.11
C SER A 466 17.52 34.49 -25.74
N ASN A 467 18.22 34.09 -24.69
CA ASN A 467 17.94 34.53 -23.33
C ASN A 467 18.59 35.92 -23.16
N ASN A 468 17.88 36.96 -23.55
CA ASN A 468 18.46 38.28 -23.85
C ASN A 468 18.71 39.17 -22.64
N GLN A 469 18.31 38.75 -21.44
CA GLN A 469 18.38 39.58 -20.24
C GLN A 469 18.75 38.73 -19.02
N GLU A 470 19.79 39.16 -18.32
CA GLU A 470 20.15 38.66 -17.00
C GLU A 470 19.41 39.47 -15.94
N GLY A 471 18.72 38.78 -15.02
CA GLY A 471 18.07 39.40 -13.88
C GLY A 471 18.97 39.44 -12.66
N LYS A 472 18.78 40.42 -11.79
CA LYS A 472 19.48 40.45 -10.50
C LYS A 472 18.66 39.76 -9.42
N LEU A 473 19.28 38.85 -8.68
CA LEU A 473 18.63 38.11 -7.59
C LEU A 473 17.93 39.04 -6.58
N ASP A 474 18.62 40.10 -6.14
CA ASP A 474 18.09 41.02 -5.13
C ASP A 474 16.86 41.80 -5.60
N GLU A 475 16.67 41.95 -6.91
CA GLU A 475 15.52 42.64 -7.49
C GLU A 475 14.28 41.72 -7.59
N ILE A 476 14.48 40.40 -7.73
CA ILE A 476 13.40 39.47 -8.10
C ILE A 476 13.06 38.41 -7.04
N LYS A 477 13.95 38.12 -6.08
CA LYS A 477 13.77 37.00 -5.12
C LYS A 477 12.46 37.05 -4.33
N GLU A 478 12.06 38.24 -3.87
CA GLU A 478 10.81 38.43 -3.12
C GLU A 478 9.58 38.28 -4.01
N GLU A 479 9.65 38.76 -5.25
CA GLU A 479 8.57 38.59 -6.23
C GLU A 479 8.40 37.12 -6.63
N LEU A 480 9.50 36.38 -6.82
CA LEU A 480 9.47 34.94 -7.07
C LEU A 480 8.80 34.18 -5.92
N PHE A 481 9.12 34.52 -4.67
CA PHE A 481 8.52 33.85 -3.53
C PHE A 481 7.01 34.14 -3.43
N ARG A 482 6.59 35.38 -3.68
CA ARG A 482 5.16 35.75 -3.71
C ARG A 482 4.40 35.11 -4.87
N ALA A 483 5.04 35.01 -6.03
CA ALA A 483 4.51 34.28 -7.18
C ALA A 483 4.34 32.79 -6.86
N TYR A 484 5.36 32.18 -6.23
CA TYR A 484 5.31 30.80 -5.74
C TYR A 484 4.12 30.57 -4.79
N LYS A 485 3.96 31.42 -3.77
CA LYS A 485 2.84 31.33 -2.81
C LYS A 485 1.48 31.42 -3.51
N SER A 486 1.31 32.40 -4.42
CA SER A 486 0.06 32.57 -5.17
C SER A 486 -0.26 31.34 -6.03
N ALA A 487 0.73 30.87 -6.79
CA ALA A 487 0.56 29.78 -7.72
C ALA A 487 0.28 28.45 -6.99
N SER A 488 0.90 28.22 -5.82
CA SER A 488 0.61 27.06 -4.98
C SER A 488 -0.84 27.07 -4.46
N ILE A 489 -1.34 28.22 -3.98
CA ILE A 489 -2.76 28.36 -3.57
C ILE A 489 -3.70 28.09 -4.76
N ILE A 490 -3.41 28.66 -5.93
CA ILE A 490 -4.23 28.47 -7.14
C ILE A 490 -4.24 27.01 -7.58
N ASN A 491 -3.09 26.34 -7.53
CA ASN A 491 -2.96 24.92 -7.87
C ASN A 491 -3.81 24.03 -6.97
N HIS A 492 -3.81 24.29 -5.66
CA HIS A 492 -4.68 23.58 -4.72
C HIS A 492 -6.14 23.93 -4.95
N ALA A 493 -6.48 25.20 -5.22
CA ALA A 493 -7.86 25.60 -5.48
C ALA A 493 -8.46 24.85 -6.69
N ILE A 494 -7.69 24.76 -7.78
CA ILE A 494 -8.05 24.02 -8.99
C ILE A 494 -8.26 22.52 -8.68
N GLY A 495 -7.35 21.90 -7.93
CA GLY A 495 -7.50 20.50 -7.54
C GLY A 495 -8.74 20.27 -6.66
N TYR A 496 -8.95 21.09 -5.65
CA TYR A 496 -10.12 20.97 -4.76
C TYR A 496 -11.44 21.21 -5.49
N ASP A 497 -11.48 22.07 -6.51
CA ASP A 497 -12.68 22.25 -7.32
C ASP A 497 -13.07 20.97 -8.07
N LEU A 498 -12.08 20.23 -8.58
CA LEU A 498 -12.32 18.90 -9.16
C LEU A 498 -12.86 17.91 -8.12
N LEU A 499 -12.37 17.92 -6.87
CA LEU A 499 -12.93 17.09 -5.80
C LEU A 499 -14.40 17.44 -5.52
N ARG A 500 -14.73 18.72 -5.49
CA ARG A 500 -16.11 19.20 -5.25
C ARG A 500 -17.06 18.70 -6.33
N VAL A 501 -16.70 18.92 -7.59
CA VAL A 501 -17.53 18.51 -8.72
C VAL A 501 -17.64 16.99 -8.79
N ALA A 502 -16.55 16.25 -8.62
CA ALA A 502 -16.58 14.79 -8.57
C ALA A 502 -17.43 14.26 -7.41
N SER A 503 -17.35 14.88 -6.23
CA SER A 503 -18.17 14.53 -5.07
C SER A 503 -19.66 14.68 -5.35
N SER A 504 -20.06 15.73 -6.06
CA SER A 504 -21.45 15.95 -6.48
C SER A 504 -21.88 14.98 -7.57
N GLU A 505 -21.09 14.84 -8.64
CA GLU A 505 -21.40 13.99 -9.81
C GLU A 505 -21.55 12.52 -9.41
N TYR A 506 -20.64 12.02 -8.58
CA TYR A 506 -20.63 10.62 -8.14
C TYR A 506 -21.33 10.39 -6.79
N ASN A 507 -21.89 11.44 -6.17
CA ASN A 507 -22.55 11.38 -4.86
C ASN A 507 -21.68 10.76 -3.75
N TRP A 508 -20.39 11.09 -3.74
CA TRP A 508 -19.42 10.55 -2.79
C TRP A 508 -19.46 11.20 -1.41
N LYS A 509 -20.02 12.43 -1.33
CA LYS A 509 -20.07 13.21 -0.08
C LYS A 509 -18.69 13.36 0.57
N LEU A 510 -17.69 13.65 -0.26
CA LEU A 510 -16.30 13.83 0.17
C LEU A 510 -16.21 14.91 1.25
N ASN A 511 -15.49 14.60 2.33
CA ASN A 511 -15.15 15.58 3.36
C ASN A 511 -13.80 16.23 3.03
N LEU A 512 -13.84 17.45 2.48
CA LEU A 512 -12.64 18.16 2.03
C LEU A 512 -11.69 18.50 3.18
N SER A 513 -12.20 18.81 4.37
CA SER A 513 -11.39 19.02 5.58
C SER A 513 -10.60 17.76 5.96
N GLU A 514 -11.26 16.61 5.96
CA GLU A 514 -10.61 15.34 6.28
C GLU A 514 -9.61 14.91 5.21
N ILE A 515 -9.89 15.15 3.93
CA ILE A 515 -8.91 14.94 2.85
C ILE A 515 -7.68 15.82 3.07
N SER A 516 -7.87 17.11 3.39
CA SER A 516 -6.77 18.02 3.74
C SER A 516 -5.93 17.48 4.90
N ARG A 517 -6.60 17.00 5.97
CA ARG A 517 -5.95 16.45 7.18
C ARG A 517 -5.14 15.20 6.87
N VAL A 518 -5.67 14.31 6.05
CA VAL A 518 -4.95 13.10 5.59
C VAL A 518 -3.71 13.46 4.77
N TRP A 519 -3.68 14.62 4.13
CA TRP A 519 -2.53 15.12 3.36
C TRP A 519 -1.55 16.00 4.17
N THR A 520 -1.81 16.32 5.44
CA THR A 520 -0.87 17.15 6.24
C THR A 520 0.43 16.42 6.60
N ASN A 521 0.46 15.09 6.53
CA ASN A 521 1.66 14.30 6.78
C ASN A 521 1.63 12.96 6.03
N GLY A 522 2.79 12.29 5.93
CA GLY A 522 2.93 10.99 5.29
C GLY A 522 2.82 11.00 3.76
N CYS A 523 2.21 12.01 3.14
CA CYS A 523 2.12 12.18 1.69
C CYS A 523 3.21 13.11 1.12
N ILE A 524 3.35 13.16 -0.20
CA ILE A 524 4.37 13.97 -0.88
C ILE A 524 4.03 15.47 -0.86
N ILE A 525 2.74 15.82 -0.98
CA ILE A 525 2.28 17.23 -1.02
C ILE A 525 2.11 17.87 0.36
N ARG A 526 2.58 17.22 1.44
CA ARG A 526 2.48 17.76 2.80
C ARG A 526 3.15 19.14 2.88
N SER A 527 2.42 20.11 3.41
CA SER A 527 2.85 21.51 3.48
C SER A 527 2.09 22.28 4.56
N GLY A 528 2.56 23.49 4.90
CA GLY A 528 1.83 24.41 5.78
C GLY A 528 0.46 24.79 5.20
N LEU A 529 0.37 24.96 3.87
CA LEU A 529 -0.91 25.21 3.19
C LEU A 529 -1.90 24.07 3.45
N MET A 530 -1.47 22.81 3.42
CA MET A 530 -2.37 21.69 3.74
C MET A 530 -2.94 21.76 5.16
N GLU A 531 -2.17 22.26 6.13
CA GLU A 531 -2.69 22.48 7.48
C GLU A 531 -3.75 23.58 7.52
N ASP A 532 -3.55 24.66 6.79
CA ASP A 532 -4.52 25.77 6.70
C ASP A 532 -5.83 25.29 6.05
N LEU A 533 -5.74 24.44 5.02
CA LEU A 533 -6.90 23.90 4.31
C LEU A 533 -7.77 23.00 5.18
N VAL A 534 -7.27 22.45 6.29
CA VAL A 534 -8.12 21.72 7.25
C VAL A 534 -9.16 22.66 7.84
N GLU A 535 -8.75 23.83 8.34
CA GLU A 535 -9.68 24.76 8.96
C GLU A 535 -10.56 25.48 7.93
N VAL A 536 -10.04 25.77 6.72
CA VAL A 536 -10.81 26.40 5.64
C VAL A 536 -12.03 25.55 5.24
N PHE A 537 -11.87 24.22 5.19
CA PHE A 537 -12.93 23.32 4.73
C PHE A 537 -13.74 22.66 5.86
N LYS A 538 -13.45 22.98 7.13
CA LYS A 538 -14.06 22.32 8.29
C LYS A 538 -15.60 22.38 8.28
N ASP A 539 -16.13 23.55 7.92
CA ASP A 539 -17.56 23.83 7.88
C ASP A 539 -18.00 24.40 6.51
N SER A 540 -17.20 24.16 5.46
CA SER A 540 -17.42 24.73 4.13
C SER A 540 -16.91 23.81 3.05
N ASP A 541 -17.67 23.68 1.98
CA ASP A 541 -17.26 23.09 0.70
C ASP A 541 -17.21 24.15 -0.40
N ALA A 542 -17.07 25.43 -0.05
CA ALA A 542 -17.00 26.52 -1.01
C ALA A 542 -15.71 26.46 -1.85
N HIS A 543 -15.73 27.10 -3.01
CA HIS A 543 -14.52 27.24 -3.83
C HIS A 543 -13.40 27.94 -3.06
N LEU A 544 -12.19 27.37 -3.02
CA LEU A 544 -11.10 27.83 -2.16
C LEU A 544 -10.73 29.31 -2.35
N LEU A 545 -10.71 29.80 -3.59
CA LEU A 545 -10.40 31.21 -3.88
C LEU A 545 -11.50 32.21 -3.43
N LEU A 546 -12.60 31.74 -2.86
CA LEU A 546 -13.63 32.58 -2.24
C LEU A 546 -13.51 32.65 -0.71
N ASP A 547 -12.59 31.89 -0.11
CA ASP A 547 -12.30 31.98 1.31
C ASP A 547 -11.63 33.33 1.66
N LYS A 548 -11.96 33.88 2.84
CA LYS A 548 -11.49 35.21 3.26
C LYS A 548 -9.97 35.28 3.42
N ASN A 549 -9.35 34.25 3.98
CA ASN A 549 -7.90 34.22 4.19
C ASN A 549 -7.18 34.03 2.86
N MET A 550 -7.71 33.14 2.00
CA MET A 550 -7.17 32.95 0.65
C MET A 550 -7.28 34.20 -0.21
N ILE A 551 -8.41 34.92 -0.16
CA ILE A 551 -8.58 36.21 -0.85
C ILE A 551 -7.52 37.21 -0.37
N SER A 552 -7.27 37.30 0.94
CA SER A 552 -6.26 38.20 1.49
C SER A 552 -4.86 37.86 0.96
N ALA A 553 -4.49 36.58 0.97
CA ALA A 553 -3.20 36.10 0.47
C ALA A 553 -3.04 36.38 -1.04
N ILE A 554 -4.04 36.02 -1.86
CA ILE A 554 -4.01 36.23 -3.31
C ILE A 554 -3.95 37.71 -3.65
N LYS A 555 -4.76 38.57 -3.01
CA LYS A 555 -4.70 40.03 -3.25
C LYS A 555 -3.33 40.61 -2.95
N GLN A 556 -2.63 40.08 -1.94
CA GLN A 556 -1.29 40.54 -1.58
C GLN A 556 -0.24 40.19 -2.64
N TYR A 557 -0.39 39.07 -3.34
CA TYR A 557 0.69 38.48 -4.13
C TYR A 557 0.40 38.33 -5.64
N GLN A 558 -0.85 38.48 -6.08
CA GLN A 558 -1.27 38.29 -7.47
C GLN A 558 -0.48 39.15 -8.48
N ALA A 559 -0.08 40.37 -8.09
CA ALA A 559 0.71 41.25 -8.94
C ALA A 559 2.12 40.69 -9.19
N SER A 560 2.75 40.09 -8.17
CA SER A 560 4.04 39.41 -8.32
C SER A 560 3.93 38.22 -9.26
N LEU A 561 2.84 37.44 -9.20
CA LEU A 561 2.61 36.34 -10.13
C LEU A 561 2.57 36.84 -11.59
N THR A 562 1.77 37.87 -11.89
CA THR A 562 1.69 38.43 -13.25
C THR A 562 3.01 39.08 -13.71
N ASN A 563 3.71 39.78 -12.81
CA ASN A 563 5.00 40.40 -13.11
C ASN A 563 6.06 39.35 -13.44
N ILE A 564 6.18 38.29 -12.63
CA ILE A 564 7.13 37.21 -12.89
C ILE A 564 6.83 36.52 -14.23
N VAL A 565 5.56 36.27 -14.55
CA VAL A 565 5.18 35.71 -15.86
C VAL A 565 5.61 36.64 -17.00
N ALA A 566 5.30 37.94 -16.90
CA ALA A 566 5.68 38.92 -17.92
C ALA A 566 7.21 39.01 -18.11
N THR A 567 7.95 39.16 -17.01
CA THR A 567 9.42 39.23 -17.00
C THR A 567 10.03 37.96 -17.57
N SER A 568 9.55 36.78 -17.18
CA SER A 568 10.07 35.49 -17.66
C SER A 568 9.91 35.35 -19.17
N LEU A 569 8.70 35.65 -19.68
CA LEU A 569 8.42 35.55 -21.12
C LEU A 569 9.21 36.59 -21.93
N GLN A 570 9.35 37.83 -21.43
CA GLN A 570 10.18 38.86 -22.07
C GLN A 570 11.66 38.47 -22.11
N ALA A 571 12.14 37.80 -21.06
CA ALA A 571 13.52 37.33 -20.96
C ALA A 571 13.78 36.02 -21.72
N GLY A 572 12.75 35.38 -22.29
CA GLY A 572 12.87 34.14 -23.08
C GLY A 572 12.78 32.84 -22.27
N TYR A 573 12.29 32.89 -21.02
CA TYR A 573 12.14 31.72 -20.15
C TYR A 573 10.71 31.19 -20.18
N SER A 574 10.58 29.88 -20.39
CA SER A 574 9.29 29.20 -20.39
C SER A 574 8.81 28.93 -18.96
N VAL A 575 7.61 29.43 -18.63
CA VAL A 575 6.97 29.28 -17.31
C VAL A 575 5.51 28.84 -17.43
N PRO A 576 5.24 27.65 -18.02
CA PRO A 576 3.89 27.26 -18.38
C PRO A 576 2.95 27.10 -17.18
N PHE A 577 3.45 26.65 -16.03
CA PHE A 577 2.66 26.53 -14.81
C PHE A 577 2.31 27.89 -14.20
N LEU A 578 3.29 28.77 -14.00
CA LEU A 578 3.05 30.13 -13.48
C LEU A 578 2.10 30.91 -14.41
N SER A 579 2.28 30.77 -15.72
CA SER A 579 1.40 31.38 -16.72
C SER A 579 -0.03 30.83 -16.64
N ALA A 580 -0.19 29.51 -16.51
CA ALA A 580 -1.51 28.89 -16.34
C ALA A 580 -2.20 29.37 -15.06
N ALA A 581 -1.49 29.44 -13.94
CA ALA A 581 -2.01 29.96 -12.67
C ALA A 581 -2.48 31.42 -12.80
N ALA A 582 -1.67 32.27 -13.44
CA ALA A 582 -2.02 33.68 -13.67
C ALA A 582 -3.27 33.83 -14.55
N ASN A 583 -3.34 33.10 -15.66
CA ASN A 583 -4.49 33.13 -16.57
C ASN A 583 -5.76 32.59 -15.92
N TYR A 584 -5.65 31.51 -15.14
CA TYR A 584 -6.77 30.96 -14.38
C TYR A 584 -7.35 32.01 -13.43
N LEU A 585 -6.50 32.68 -12.63
CA LEU A 585 -6.96 33.68 -11.67
C LEU A 585 -7.63 34.89 -12.37
N LEU A 586 -7.04 35.38 -13.47
CA LEU A 586 -7.61 36.49 -14.24
C LEU A 586 -8.97 36.12 -14.85
N ASN A 587 -9.12 34.89 -15.34
CA ASN A 587 -10.39 34.40 -15.87
C ASN A 587 -11.43 34.23 -14.75
N PHE A 588 -11.05 33.54 -13.67
CA PHE A 588 -11.90 33.28 -12.50
C PHE A 588 -12.44 34.56 -11.86
N THR A 589 -11.63 35.62 -11.82
CA THR A 589 -12.03 36.90 -11.21
C THR A 589 -12.71 37.89 -12.19
N SER A 590 -12.90 37.50 -13.45
CA SER A 590 -13.60 38.35 -14.42
C SER A 590 -15.09 38.05 -14.48
N ALA A 591 -15.93 39.05 -14.17
CA ALA A 591 -17.39 38.94 -14.30
C ALA A 591 -17.87 38.77 -15.75
N GLN A 592 -17.06 39.22 -16.72
CA GLN A 592 -17.34 39.08 -18.15
C GLN A 592 -16.06 38.64 -18.87
N ASN A 593 -16.10 37.47 -19.51
CA ASN A 593 -15.01 36.96 -20.33
C ASN A 593 -15.37 36.99 -21.82
N ALA A 594 -14.41 36.61 -22.66
CA ALA A 594 -14.55 36.62 -24.11
C ALA A 594 -15.41 35.47 -24.68
N ALA A 595 -16.04 34.63 -23.83
CA ALA A 595 -16.88 33.53 -24.30
C ALA A 595 -18.15 34.01 -25.02
N ASN A 596 -18.54 35.28 -24.86
CA ASN A 596 -19.59 35.90 -25.67
C ASN A 596 -19.27 35.84 -27.17
N MET A 597 -18.00 36.02 -27.57
CA MET A 597 -17.57 35.88 -28.97
C MET A 597 -17.69 34.42 -29.44
N ILE A 598 -17.29 33.46 -28.61
CA ILE A 598 -17.42 32.02 -28.92
C ILE A 598 -18.89 31.65 -29.15
N GLN A 599 -19.79 32.09 -28.25
CA GLN A 599 -21.22 31.86 -28.37
C GLN A 599 -21.81 32.49 -29.64
N ALA A 600 -21.42 33.74 -29.96
CA ALA A 600 -21.84 34.40 -31.19
C ALA A 600 -21.35 33.67 -32.45
N GLN A 601 -20.10 33.20 -32.48
CA GLN A 601 -19.56 32.41 -33.58
C GLN A 601 -20.33 31.10 -33.76
N ARG A 602 -20.59 30.36 -32.68
CA ARG A 602 -21.36 29.11 -32.69
C ARG A 602 -22.77 29.32 -33.23
N ASP A 603 -23.45 30.40 -32.83
CA ASP A 603 -24.76 30.74 -33.39
C ASP A 603 -24.67 31.16 -34.86
N TYR A 604 -23.62 31.89 -35.24
CA TYR A 604 -23.38 32.34 -36.61
C TYR A 604 -23.25 31.21 -37.62
N PHE A 605 -22.38 30.22 -37.37
CA PHE A 605 -22.13 29.14 -38.33
C PHE A 605 -23.05 27.92 -38.15
N GLY A 606 -23.63 27.74 -36.96
CA GLY A 606 -24.29 26.49 -36.59
C GLY A 606 -25.67 26.64 -35.95
N ALA A 607 -26.20 27.86 -35.84
CA ALA A 607 -27.49 28.15 -35.18
C ALA A 607 -27.61 27.52 -33.78
N HIS A 608 -26.49 27.46 -33.05
CA HIS A 608 -26.41 26.83 -31.73
C HIS A 608 -27.11 27.60 -30.61
N THR A 609 -27.70 28.77 -30.91
CA THR A 609 -28.33 29.69 -29.96
C THR A 609 -27.38 30.21 -28.87
N TYR A 610 -27.80 31.25 -28.15
CA TYR A 610 -27.05 31.84 -27.04
C TYR A 610 -27.97 32.53 -26.03
N GLU A 611 -27.50 32.67 -24.79
CA GLU A 611 -28.16 33.48 -23.75
C GLU A 611 -27.70 34.93 -23.80
N ARG A 612 -28.50 35.87 -23.26
CA ARG A 612 -28.15 37.29 -23.19
C ARG A 612 -28.02 37.78 -21.75
N ASN A 613 -27.15 38.77 -21.53
CA ASN A 613 -26.93 39.36 -20.19
C ASN A 613 -28.03 40.35 -19.75
N ASP A 614 -28.90 40.77 -20.68
CA ASP A 614 -30.06 41.64 -20.43
C ASP A 614 -31.37 40.83 -20.30
N LYS A 615 -31.27 39.50 -20.18
CA LYS A 615 -32.40 38.56 -20.08
C LYS A 615 -32.18 37.53 -18.97
N PRO A 616 -33.25 36.93 -18.43
CA PRO A 616 -33.14 35.83 -17.48
C PRO A 616 -32.31 34.66 -18.03
N ARG A 617 -31.55 34.01 -17.14
CA ARG A 617 -30.80 32.80 -17.49
C ARG A 617 -31.75 31.66 -17.86
N GLY A 618 -31.38 30.89 -18.87
CA GLY A 618 -32.19 29.83 -19.48
C GLY A 618 -33.00 30.28 -20.70
N GLU A 619 -33.02 31.59 -21.01
CA GLU A 619 -33.62 32.09 -22.25
C GLU A 619 -32.60 32.10 -23.41
N PHE A 620 -32.90 31.35 -24.47
CA PHE A 620 -32.02 31.19 -25.63
C PHE A 620 -32.52 31.99 -26.84
N PHE A 621 -31.58 32.61 -27.53
CA PHE A 621 -31.79 33.45 -28.70
C PHE A 621 -31.02 32.90 -29.88
N HIS A 622 -31.60 32.99 -31.07
CA HIS A 622 -30.90 32.79 -32.34
C HIS A 622 -30.95 34.08 -33.14
N THR A 623 -29.84 34.46 -33.75
CA THR A 623 -29.77 35.63 -34.62
C THR A 623 -29.56 35.20 -36.08
N GLN A 624 -30.32 35.79 -37.00
CA GLN A 624 -30.00 35.69 -38.42
C GLN A 624 -28.86 36.65 -38.75
N TRP A 625 -27.64 36.15 -38.66
CA TRP A 625 -26.42 36.97 -38.78
C TRP A 625 -26.09 37.40 -40.22
N LYS A 626 -26.58 36.67 -41.21
CA LYS A 626 -26.47 37.03 -42.63
C LYS A 626 -27.79 37.60 -43.10
N SER A 627 -27.74 38.71 -43.81
CA SER A 627 -28.86 39.18 -44.63
C SER A 627 -29.06 38.17 -45.76
N ASN A 628 -30.28 37.67 -45.96
CA ASN A 628 -30.62 37.00 -47.21
C ASN A 628 -30.58 38.06 -48.32
N ASN A 629 -29.52 38.09 -49.11
CA ASN A 629 -29.51 38.77 -50.40
C ASN A 629 -30.08 37.84 -51.47
#